data_AF-A0A1E5W9I8-F1
#
_entry.id   AF-A0A1E5W9I8-F1
#
_cell.length_a   1.000
_cell.length_b   1.000
_cell.length_c   1.000
_cell.angle_alpha   90.00
_cell.angle_beta   90.00
_cell.angle_gamma   90.00
#
_symmetry.space_group_name_H-M   'P 1'
#
loop_
_entity.id
_entity.type
_entity.pdbx_description
1 polymer ?
#
loop_
_entity_poly.entity_id
_entity_poly.type
_entity_poly.pdbx_seq_one_letter_code
_entity_poly.pdbx_strand_id
1 'polypeptide(L)' 'MPYPYAVFGCHTTTAAVFTVALSDADGTKAEAPTACHKDVTPVAGIPWVPIHEKLGVTPGSVPVCHFLPQDGKLWMRN' A
#
# COMPACT_ATOMS: atom_id res chain seq x y z
N MET A 1 17.41 11.57 14.77
CA MET A 1 17.89 10.22 14.40
C MET A 1 18.00 10.16 12.89
N PRO A 2 19.19 9.94 12.32
CA PRO A 2 19.31 9.71 10.89
C PRO A 2 18.76 8.32 10.60
N TYR A 3 17.64 8.25 9.89
CA TYR A 3 17.13 6.96 9.42
C TYR A 3 18.14 6.39 8.41
N PRO A 4 18.56 5.11 8.55
CA PRO A 4 19.56 4.51 7.67
C PRO A 4 19.10 4.38 6.21
N TYR A 5 17.81 4.61 5.95
CA TYR A 5 17.19 4.65 4.63
C TYR A 5 16.03 5.66 4.63
N ALA A 6 15.59 6.05 3.42
CA ALA A 6 14.40 6.89 3.28
C ALA A 6 13.17 6.10 3.75
N VAL A 7 12.56 6.56 4.85
CA VAL A 7 11.26 6.05 5.31
C VAL A 7 10.19 6.89 4.65
N PHE A 8 9.32 6.24 3.89
CA PHE A 8 8.20 6.87 3.25
C PHE A 8 7.02 6.76 4.20
N GLY A 9 6.71 7.86 4.88
CA GLY A 9 5.47 7.96 5.61
C GLY A 9 4.33 8.06 4.61
N CYS A 10 3.50 7.03 4.50
CA CYS A 10 2.09 7.30 4.24
C CYS A 10 1.61 8.16 5.43
N HIS A 11 0.80 9.20 5.19
CA HIS A 11 0.50 10.29 6.13
C HIS A 11 0.12 9.89 7.58
N THR A 12 -0.13 8.61 7.86
CA THR A 12 -0.52 8.07 9.17
C THR A 12 0.01 6.66 9.50
N THR A 13 0.90 6.05 8.69
CA THR A 13 1.34 4.66 8.90
C THR A 13 2.75 4.38 8.39
N THR A 14 3.40 3.35 8.95
CA THR A 14 4.66 2.82 8.43
C THR A 14 4.35 1.82 7.32
N ALA A 15 4.80 2.11 6.09
CA ALA A 15 4.60 1.25 4.94
C ALA A 15 5.94 0.77 4.35
N ALA A 16 5.89 -0.39 3.70
CA ALA A 16 6.95 -0.89 2.83
C ALA A 16 6.53 -0.73 1.37
N VAL A 17 7.46 -0.35 0.50
CA VAL A 17 7.19 -0.22 -0.94
C VAL A 17 7.70 -1.48 -1.64
N PHE A 18 6.90 -2.00 -2.57
CA PHE A 18 7.24 -3.16 -3.40
C PHE A 18 6.98 -2.84 -4.87
N THR A 19 7.74 -3.46 -5.78
CA THR A 19 7.38 -3.53 -7.20
C THR A 19 6.56 -4.79 -7.41
N VAL A 20 5.35 -4.63 -7.94
CA VAL A 20 4.45 -5.75 -8.25
C VAL A 20 4.24 -5.88 -9.75
N ALA A 21 4.21 -7.12 -10.23
CA ALA A 21 3.84 -7.44 -11.59
C ALA A 21 2.31 -7.46 -11.71
N LEU A 22 1.80 -6.67 -12.65
CA LEU A 22 0.39 -6.59 -13.02
C LEU A 22 0.17 -7.32 -14.34
N SER A 23 -0.98 -7.98 -14.44
CA SER A 23 -1.43 -8.63 -15.67
C SER A 23 -2.90 -8.26 -15.90
N ASP A 24 -3.20 -7.78 -17.10
CA ASP A 24 -4.57 -7.57 -17.54
C ASP A 24 -5.13 -8.84 -18.22
N ALA A 25 -6.45 -8.89 -18.44
CA ALA A 25 -7.16 -10.00 -19.03
C ALA A 25 -6.76 -10.26 -20.50
N ASP A 26 -6.27 -9.23 -21.20
CA ASP A 26 -5.75 -9.32 -22.57
C ASP A 26 -4.29 -9.83 -22.63
N GLY A 27 -3.66 -10.09 -21.47
CA GLY A 27 -2.28 -10.54 -21.36
C GLY A 27 -1.25 -9.42 -21.30
N THR A 28 -1.66 -8.15 -21.32
CA THR A 28 -0.78 -7.01 -21.11
C THR A 28 -0.15 -7.08 -19.72
N LYS A 29 1.17 -6.85 -19.64
CA LYS A 29 1.94 -6.87 -18.38
C LYS A 29 2.55 -5.51 -18.10
N ALA A 30 2.55 -5.13 -16.82
CA ALA A 30 3.21 -3.92 -16.34
C ALA A 30 3.86 -4.16 -14.98
N GLU A 31 4.88 -3.39 -14.65
CA GLU A 31 5.41 -3.31 -13.28
C GLU A 31 4.99 -1.99 -12.67
N ALA A 32 4.54 -2.03 -11.42
CA ALA A 32 4.12 -0.83 -10.71
C ALA A 32 4.58 -0.86 -9.25
N PRO A 33 5.01 0.29 -8.69
CA PRO A 33 5.25 0.40 -7.26
C PRO A 33 3.92 0.38 -6.50
N THR A 34 3.90 -0.33 -5.37
CA THR A 34 2.78 -0.35 -4.43
C THR A 34 3.30 -0.17 -3.00
N ALA A 35 2.53 0.50 -2.14
CA ALA A 35 2.86 0.64 -0.73
C ALA A 35 1.97 -0.28 0.10
N CYS A 36 2.58 -1.14 0.90
CA CYS A 36 1.88 -2.09 1.77
C CYS A 36 2.15 -1.79 3.25
N HIS A 37 1.12 -1.91 4.08
CA HIS A 37 1.24 -1.82 5.53
C HIS A 37 0.51 -2.98 6.20
N LYS A 38 0.94 -3.31 7.43
CA LYS A 38 0.28 -4.33 8.29
C LYS A 38 -0.62 -3.69 9.34
N ASP A 39 -0.46 -2.38 9.55
CA ASP A 39 -1.11 -1.63 10.60
C ASP A 39 -2.59 -1.49 10.26
N VAL A 40 -3.46 -1.95 11.13
CA VAL A 40 -4.91 -1.75 11.01
C VAL A 40 -5.29 -0.52 11.84
N THR A 41 -4.66 0.63 11.63
CA THR A 41 -4.98 1.82 12.42
C THR A 41 -6.26 2.47 11.89
N PRO A 42 -7.35 2.54 12.69
CA PRO A 42 -8.47 3.43 12.40
C PRO A 42 -7.93 4.84 12.19
N VAL A 43 -8.10 5.40 10.99
CA VAL A 43 -7.91 6.84 10.83
C VAL A 43 -9.14 7.50 11.43
N ALA A 44 -8.95 8.19 12.56
CA ALA A 44 -10.02 8.94 13.21
C ALA A 44 -10.63 9.94 12.21
N GLY A 45 -11.93 9.83 11.95
CA GLY A 45 -12.67 10.71 11.04
C GLY A 45 -12.82 10.20 9.60
N ILE A 46 -12.24 9.05 9.23
CA ILE A 46 -12.56 8.37 7.96
C ILE A 46 -13.56 7.24 8.27
N PRO A 47 -14.74 7.20 7.63
CA PRO A 47 -15.64 6.07 7.76
C PRO A 47 -14.88 4.81 7.37
N TRP A 48 -14.85 3.82 8.26
CA TRP A 48 -14.36 2.49 7.93
C TRP A 48 -15.19 1.96 6.76
N VAL A 49 -14.67 2.08 5.54
CA VAL A 49 -15.11 1.21 4.47
C VAL A 49 -14.59 -0.16 4.86
N PRO A 50 -15.43 -1.20 4.98
CA PRO A 50 -14.97 -2.53 5.35
C PRO A 50 -14.22 -3.16 4.16
N ILE A 51 -13.04 -2.62 3.86
CA ILE A 51 -12.17 -3.10 2.79
C ILE A 51 -11.78 -4.55 3.05
N HIS A 52 -11.60 -4.91 4.32
CA HIS A 52 -11.35 -6.28 4.76
C HIS A 52 -12.50 -7.24 4.40
N GLU A 53 -13.77 -6.79 4.48
CA GLU A 53 -14.92 -7.60 4.04
C GLU A 53 -14.94 -7.77 2.51
N LYS A 54 -14.65 -6.69 1.76
CA LYS A 54 -14.54 -6.77 0.29
C LYS A 54 -13.39 -7.67 -0.17
N LEU A 55 -12.28 -7.65 0.57
CA LEU A 55 -11.11 -8.47 0.31
C LEU A 55 -11.24 -9.90 0.87
N GLY A 56 -12.23 -10.16 1.73
CA GLY A 56 -12.44 -11.47 2.36
C GLY A 56 -11.32 -11.88 3.32
N VAL A 57 -10.67 -10.93 3.99
CA VAL A 57 -9.52 -11.18 4.88
C VAL A 57 -9.78 -10.73 6.30
N THR A 58 -9.25 -11.46 7.28
CA THR A 58 -9.28 -11.03 8.69
C THR A 58 -8.37 -9.79 8.85
N PRO A 59 -8.83 -8.70 9.50
CA PRO A 59 -7.98 -7.55 9.74
C PRO A 59 -6.64 -7.93 10.40
N GLY A 60 -5.53 -7.45 9.83
CA GLY A 60 -4.18 -7.73 10.33
C GLY A 60 -3.61 -9.12 10.00
N SER A 61 -4.39 -10.01 9.38
CA SER A 61 -3.89 -11.34 8.96
C SER A 61 -2.98 -11.28 7.73
N VAL A 62 -3.19 -10.29 6.87
CA VAL A 62 -2.39 -10.03 5.66
C VAL A 62 -2.07 -8.54 5.56
N PRO A 63 -0.93 -8.17 4.95
CA PRO A 63 -0.68 -6.78 4.59
C PRO A 63 -1.71 -6.27 3.58
N VAL A 64 -2.11 -5.00 3.70
CA VAL A 64 -2.93 -4.31 2.71
C VAL A 64 -2.03 -3.41 1.87
N CYS A 65 -2.19 -3.47 0.55
CA CYS A 65 -1.37 -2.73 -0.42
C CYS A 65 -2.20 -1.70 -1.19
N HIS A 66 -1.61 -0.55 -1.47
CA HIS A 66 -2.25 0.56 -2.17
C HIS A 66 -1.43 0.98 -3.39
N PHE A 67 -2.11 1.10 -4.53
CA PHE A 67 -1.64 1.94 -5.63
C PHE A 67 -2.09 3.36 -5.33
N LEU A 68 -1.13 4.29 -5.22
CA LEU A 68 -1.45 5.68 -4.95
C LEU A 68 -2.03 6.36 -6.20
N PRO A 69 -2.96 7.33 -6.04
CA PRO A 69 -3.50 8.09 -7.16
C PRO A 69 -2.40 8.83 -7.92
N GLN A 70 -2.69 9.29 -9.14
CA GLN A 70 -1.70 9.85 -10.07
C GLN A 70 -0.93 11.06 -9.53
N ASP A 71 -1.51 11.82 -8.61
CA ASP A 71 -0.89 12.93 -7.91
C ASP A 71 -0.01 12.50 -6.71
N GLY A 72 -0.20 11.27 -6.24
CA GLY A 72 0.68 10.58 -5.29
C GLY A 72 2.00 10.17 -5.94
N LYS A 73 3.09 10.26 -5.18
CA LYS A 73 4.43 9.88 -5.66
C LYS A 73 4.95 8.69 -4.87
N LEU A 74 5.30 7.61 -5.57
CA LEU A 74 6.03 6.45 -5.06
C LEU A 74 7.36 6.35 -5.78
N TRP A 75 8.43 6.06 -5.04
CA TRP A 75 9.72 5.71 -5.64
C TRP A 75 10.31 4.51 -4.90
N MET A 76 10.92 3.59 -5.64
CA MET A 76 11.73 2.51 -5.10
C MET A 76 13.19 2.88 -5.33
N ARG A 77 14.07 2.63 -4.36
CA ARG A 77 15.51 2.66 -4.65
C ARG A 77 15.83 1.39 -5.46
N ASN A 78 16.66 1.56 -6.49
CA ASN A 78 17.25 0.46 -7.23
C ASN A 78 18.28 -0.27 -6.35
#